data_AF-A0A370F4I7-F1
#
_entry.id   AF-A0A370F4I7-F1
#
_cell.length_a   1.000
_cell.length_b   1.000
_cell.length_c   1.000
_cell.angle_alpha   90.00
_cell.angle_beta   90.00
_cell.angle_gamma   90.00
#
_symmetry.space_group_name_H-M   'P 1'
#
loop_
_entity.id
_entity.type
_entity.pdbx_description
1 polymer ?
#
loop_
_entity_poly.entity_id
_entity_poly.type
_entity_poly.pdbx_seq_one_letter_code
_entity_poly.pdbx_strand_id
1 'polypeptide(L)'
;MEELLKATIDTAVSSKAVRPAEFERVIVDTTVQEKAIAHPVDSRLLEIARHKVVAAAKRAGIALKQTFVKEAKTLRRRAGGYAHARQFKRLRKVLKRQRTILGIVLREVQRKIGEARHEASAAALSNLQTLMQRAERMRRQRPKDKDKLYALHAPEVECIGKGKARKPYEFGVKVGVAVTHRQGLMVGARSFTGNPYDGHLLAEQLQQVRILTEDTGARLKQVVVDLGFRGVDAHNPGVQIIHRGKFKSLTALQRHWLARRQAVEPAIGHLKQDNGMERCWLQGATGDALHAVLCAAGYNIRWLLRAIVRLALGGLVVPLFAALVMLLHLLAVASGVGKARAFRAGCAAL
;
A
#
# COMPACT_ATOMS: atom_id res chain seq x y z
N MET A 1 -8.58 13.06 8.08
CA MET A 1 -8.48 11.74 7.40
C MET A 1 -7.68 10.72 8.18
N GLU A 2 -6.48 11.05 8.71
CA GLU A 2 -5.82 10.16 9.69
C GLU A 2 -6.70 9.92 10.93
N GLU A 3 -7.51 10.91 11.32
CA GLU A 3 -8.58 10.78 12.32
C GLU A 3 -9.57 9.64 12.04
N LEU A 4 -9.85 9.30 10.77
CA LEU A 4 -10.73 8.18 10.47
C LEU A 4 -10.06 6.85 10.82
N LEU A 5 -8.78 6.70 10.48
CA LEU A 5 -8.01 5.53 10.88
C LEU A 5 -7.90 5.47 12.41
N LYS A 6 -7.64 6.60 13.08
CA LYS A 6 -7.64 6.71 14.54
C LYS A 6 -8.98 6.26 15.14
N ALA A 7 -10.10 6.73 14.62
CA ALA A 7 -11.43 6.34 15.09
C ALA A 7 -11.67 4.82 15.01
N THR A 8 -11.16 4.15 13.97
CA THR A 8 -11.22 2.67 13.90
C THR A 8 -10.36 1.98 14.96
N ILE A 9 -9.21 2.57 15.32
CA ILE A 9 -8.34 2.07 16.39
C ILE A 9 -9.01 2.27 17.75
N ASP A 10 -9.55 3.47 18.02
CA ASP A 10 -10.29 3.79 19.25
C ASP A 10 -11.53 2.90 19.40
N THR A 11 -12.22 2.61 18.30
CA THR A 11 -13.35 1.67 18.28
C THR A 11 -12.91 0.26 18.65
N ALA A 12 -11.74 -0.19 18.19
CA ALA A 12 -11.21 -1.51 18.54
C ALA A 12 -10.89 -1.63 20.04
N VAL A 13 -10.43 -0.53 20.66
CA VAL A 13 -10.14 -0.47 22.10
C VAL A 13 -11.44 -0.41 22.92
N SER A 14 -12.34 0.51 22.59
CA SER A 14 -13.61 0.70 23.32
C SER A 14 -14.52 -0.53 23.25
N SER A 15 -14.57 -1.22 22.11
CA SER A 15 -15.28 -2.50 21.96
C SER A 15 -14.59 -3.70 22.62
N LYS A 16 -13.43 -3.49 23.27
CA LYS A 16 -12.58 -4.54 23.86
C LYS A 16 -12.12 -5.60 22.85
N ALA A 17 -12.18 -5.29 21.55
CA ALA A 17 -11.67 -6.15 20.50
C ALA A 17 -10.14 -6.29 20.62
N VAL A 18 -9.44 -5.17 20.89
CA VAL A 18 -7.98 -5.11 21.10
C VAL A 18 -7.68 -4.57 22.50
N ARG A 19 -6.68 -5.15 23.17
CA ARG A 19 -6.18 -4.61 24.45
C ARG A 19 -5.12 -3.53 24.18
N PRO A 20 -5.06 -2.44 24.95
CA PRO A 20 -4.02 -1.41 24.77
C PRO A 20 -2.59 -1.96 24.74
N ALA A 21 -2.29 -2.99 25.54
CA ALA A 21 -0.98 -3.66 25.55
C ALA A 21 -0.56 -4.24 24.18
N GLU A 22 -1.48 -4.44 23.23
CA GLU A 22 -1.15 -4.91 21.88
C GLU A 22 -0.47 -3.83 21.03
N PHE A 23 -0.63 -2.55 21.37
CA PHE A 23 0.06 -1.44 20.68
C PHE A 23 1.53 -1.31 21.07
N GLU A 24 1.97 -1.99 22.14
CA GLU A 24 3.39 -2.04 22.51
C GLU A 24 4.25 -2.76 21.46
N ARG A 25 3.63 -3.58 20.60
CA ARG A 25 4.31 -4.35 19.57
C ARG A 25 3.58 -4.36 18.24
N VAL A 26 4.28 -3.89 17.21
CA VAL A 26 3.77 -3.87 15.83
C VAL A 26 4.67 -4.65 14.89
N ILE A 27 4.10 -5.07 13.77
CA ILE A 27 4.83 -5.55 12.59
C ILE A 27 4.78 -4.42 11.56
N VAL A 28 5.94 -4.07 10.99
CA VAL A 28 6.03 -3.09 9.90
C VAL A 28 6.58 -3.76 8.66
N ASP A 29 5.91 -3.51 7.53
CA ASP A 29 6.33 -3.99 6.22
C ASP A 29 6.05 -2.94 5.13
N THR A 30 6.72 -3.04 3.99
CA THR A 30 6.56 -2.14 2.85
C THR A 30 5.81 -2.80 1.71
N THR A 31 4.82 -2.09 1.20
CA THR A 31 4.09 -2.47 0.00
C THR A 31 4.14 -1.37 -1.04
N VAL A 32 3.58 -1.63 -2.22
CA VAL A 32 3.42 -0.62 -3.26
C VAL A 32 1.93 -0.44 -3.49
N GLN A 33 1.50 0.81 -3.42
CA GLN A 33 0.20 1.24 -3.90
C GLN A 33 0.37 1.63 -5.36
N GLU A 34 -0.13 0.80 -6.29
CA GLU A 34 -0.01 1.12 -7.71
C GLU A 34 -0.90 2.31 -8.04
N LYS A 35 -0.41 3.19 -8.91
CA LYS A 35 -1.22 4.29 -9.40
C LYS A 35 -2.16 3.79 -10.49
N ALA A 36 -3.32 4.42 -10.65
CA ALA A 36 -4.25 4.21 -11.75
C ALA A 36 -3.69 4.69 -13.09
N ILE A 37 -2.61 4.05 -13.54
CA ILE A 37 -1.94 4.31 -14.79
C ILE A 37 -2.00 3.07 -15.68
N ALA A 38 -1.98 3.29 -16.98
CA ALA A 38 -1.72 2.19 -17.90
C ALA A 38 -0.24 1.80 -17.81
N HIS A 39 0.05 0.52 -18.05
CA HIS A 39 1.43 0.03 -18.05
C HIS A 39 2.34 0.93 -18.92
N PRO A 40 3.45 1.46 -18.35
CA PRO A 40 4.24 2.50 -18.99
C PRO A 40 5.15 1.92 -20.07
N VAL A 41 4.71 2.02 -21.31
CA VAL A 41 5.50 1.66 -22.50
C VAL A 41 5.94 2.93 -23.21
N ASP A 42 7.23 3.07 -23.52
CA ASP A 42 7.81 4.25 -24.17
C ASP A 42 6.97 4.76 -25.36
N SER A 43 6.56 3.87 -26.26
CA SER A 43 5.76 4.25 -27.44
C SER A 43 4.40 4.85 -27.07
N ARG A 44 3.76 4.31 -26.02
CA ARG A 44 2.49 4.83 -25.50
C ARG A 44 2.69 6.16 -24.80
N LEU A 45 3.73 6.32 -24.00
CA LEU A 45 4.03 7.56 -23.29
C LEU A 45 4.30 8.71 -24.25
N LEU A 46 5.13 8.48 -25.28
CA LEU A 46 5.41 9.49 -26.32
C LEU A 46 4.15 9.91 -27.08
N GLU A 47 3.24 8.96 -27.36
CA GLU A 47 1.99 9.28 -28.04
C GLU A 47 1.01 10.04 -27.13
N ILE A 48 0.88 9.64 -25.86
CA ILE A 48 0.06 10.37 -24.89
C ILE A 48 0.60 11.79 -24.71
N ALA A 49 1.92 11.97 -24.63
CA ALA A 49 2.56 13.29 -24.55
C ALA A 49 2.22 14.15 -25.77
N ARG A 50 2.38 13.63 -27.00
CA ARG A 50 2.00 14.33 -28.23
C ARG A 50 0.52 14.75 -28.21
N HIS A 51 -0.37 13.80 -27.94
CA HIS A 51 -1.81 14.05 -27.91
C HIS A 51 -2.19 15.12 -26.88
N LYS A 52 -1.66 15.02 -25.66
CA LYS A 52 -1.98 15.96 -24.57
C LYS A 52 -1.42 17.35 -24.82
N VAL A 53 -0.20 17.48 -25.37
CA VAL A 53 0.36 18.78 -25.76
C VAL A 53 -0.46 19.41 -26.88
N VAL A 54 -0.83 18.67 -27.92
CA VAL A 54 -1.68 19.18 -29.01
C VAL A 54 -3.05 19.64 -28.49
N ALA A 55 -3.68 18.85 -27.61
CA ALA A 55 -4.97 19.19 -27.03
C ALA A 55 -4.89 20.44 -26.14
N ALA A 56 -3.83 20.57 -25.33
CA ALA A 56 -3.60 21.74 -24.49
C ALA A 56 -3.28 22.99 -25.33
N ALA A 57 -2.47 22.86 -26.38
CA ALA A 57 -2.17 23.94 -27.31
C ALA A 57 -3.45 24.48 -27.97
N LYS A 58 -4.33 23.59 -28.44
CA LYS A 58 -5.63 23.98 -29.02
C LYS A 58 -6.50 24.77 -28.02
N ARG A 59 -6.54 24.35 -26.75
CA ARG A 59 -7.28 25.07 -25.69
C ARG A 59 -6.68 26.44 -25.36
N ALA A 60 -5.40 26.63 -25.62
CA ALA A 60 -4.71 27.90 -25.47
C ALA A 60 -4.74 28.74 -26.76
N GLY A 61 -5.62 28.45 -27.72
CA GLY A 61 -5.72 29.20 -28.99
C GLY A 61 -4.58 28.95 -29.99
N ILE A 62 -3.64 28.05 -29.69
CA ILE A 62 -2.48 27.81 -30.56
C ILE A 62 -2.87 26.85 -31.70
N ALA A 63 -2.98 27.39 -32.91
CA ALA A 63 -3.13 26.61 -34.12
C ALA A 63 -1.79 25.96 -34.55
N LEU A 64 -1.75 24.63 -34.64
CA LEU A 64 -0.55 23.88 -35.07
C LEU A 64 -0.63 23.55 -36.56
N LYS A 65 0.49 23.74 -37.28
CA LYS A 65 0.63 23.38 -38.71
C LYS A 65 0.43 21.89 -38.93
N GLN A 66 1.00 21.06 -38.05
CA GLN A 66 0.86 19.62 -38.09
C GLN A 66 0.71 19.02 -36.69
N THR A 67 -0.30 18.18 -36.52
CA THR A 67 -0.53 17.45 -35.27
C THR A 67 0.05 16.03 -35.29
N PHE A 68 0.38 15.50 -36.48
CA PHE A 68 0.88 14.14 -36.70
C PHE A 68 -0.05 12.99 -36.25
N VAL A 69 -1.36 13.24 -36.08
CA VAL A 69 -2.31 12.24 -35.56
C VAL A 69 -2.34 10.95 -36.38
N LYS A 70 -2.38 11.06 -37.73
CA LYS A 70 -2.40 9.88 -38.62
C LYS A 70 -1.10 9.07 -38.53
N GLU A 71 0.04 9.75 -38.57
CA GLU A 71 1.36 9.10 -38.48
C GLU A 71 1.56 8.42 -37.12
N ALA A 72 1.18 9.10 -36.03
CA ALA A 72 1.22 8.59 -34.67
C ALA A 72 0.45 7.27 -34.50
N LYS A 73 -0.76 7.17 -35.07
CA LYS A 73 -1.57 5.94 -35.04
C LYS A 73 -0.82 4.77 -35.67
N THR A 74 -0.21 4.99 -36.83
CA THR A 74 0.60 3.98 -37.54
C THR A 74 1.84 3.60 -36.74
N LEU A 75 2.55 4.56 -36.16
CA LEU A 75 3.74 4.32 -35.34
C LEU A 75 3.39 3.49 -34.09
N ARG A 76 2.30 3.81 -33.40
CA ARG A 76 1.82 3.05 -32.23
C ARG A 76 1.51 1.59 -32.58
N ARG A 77 0.81 1.35 -33.70
CA ARG A 77 0.53 -0.01 -34.21
C ARG A 77 1.82 -0.78 -34.50
N ARG A 78 2.76 -0.15 -35.23
CA ARG A 78 4.06 -0.74 -35.57
C ARG A 78 4.87 -1.06 -34.31
N ALA A 79 4.89 -0.15 -33.32
CA ALA A 79 5.60 -0.37 -32.06
C ALA A 79 5.09 -1.61 -31.31
N GLY A 80 3.76 -1.79 -31.21
CA GLY A 80 3.16 -2.98 -30.61
C GLY A 80 3.54 -4.26 -31.34
N GLY A 81 3.41 -4.28 -32.67
CA GLY A 81 3.79 -5.44 -33.48
C GLY A 81 5.27 -5.80 -33.37
N TYR A 82 6.17 -4.81 -33.40
CA TYR A 82 7.61 -5.07 -33.26
C TYR A 82 8.00 -5.51 -31.85
N ALA A 83 7.33 -5.01 -30.81
CA ALA A 83 7.55 -5.46 -29.44
C ALA A 83 7.12 -6.92 -29.28
N HIS A 84 5.94 -7.28 -29.78
CA HIS A 84 5.43 -8.65 -29.76
C HIS A 84 6.36 -9.62 -30.51
N ALA A 85 6.80 -9.25 -31.72
CA ALA A 85 7.72 -10.06 -32.51
C ALA A 85 9.19 -9.98 -32.05
N ARG A 86 9.49 -9.33 -30.91
CA ARG A 86 10.85 -9.12 -30.37
C ARG A 86 11.83 -8.43 -31.35
N GLN A 87 11.32 -7.66 -32.32
CA GLN A 87 12.09 -6.94 -33.33
C GLN A 87 12.62 -5.59 -32.81
N PHE A 88 13.46 -5.62 -31.77
CA PHE A 88 13.89 -4.41 -31.04
C PHE A 88 14.64 -3.38 -31.90
N LYS A 89 15.37 -3.81 -32.94
CA LYS A 89 16.00 -2.88 -33.90
C LYS A 89 14.95 -2.00 -34.62
N ARG A 90 13.83 -2.59 -35.07
CA ARG A 90 12.72 -1.87 -35.72
C ARG A 90 11.94 -1.02 -34.72
N LEU A 91 11.70 -1.54 -33.52
CA LEU A 91 11.07 -0.79 -32.43
C LEU A 91 11.86 0.49 -32.11
N ARG A 92 13.19 0.42 -31.99
CA ARG A 92 14.03 1.60 -31.75
C ARG A 92 13.88 2.67 -32.82
N LYS A 93 13.75 2.30 -34.10
CA LYS A 93 13.49 3.25 -35.20
C LYS A 93 12.13 3.95 -35.04
N VAL A 94 11.08 3.20 -34.66
CA VAL A 94 9.75 3.77 -34.38
C VAL A 94 9.80 4.75 -33.21
N LEU A 95 10.43 4.38 -32.10
CA LEU A 95 10.59 5.25 -30.93
C LEU A 95 11.39 6.52 -31.27
N LYS A 96 12.43 6.40 -32.10
CA LYS A 96 13.20 7.56 -32.60
C LYS A 96 12.27 8.53 -33.36
N ARG A 97 11.44 8.02 -34.27
CA ARG A 97 10.48 8.86 -35.02
C ARG A 97 9.42 9.50 -34.11
N GLN A 98 8.87 8.76 -33.14
CA GLN A 98 7.94 9.32 -32.17
C GLN A 98 8.56 10.46 -31.33
N ARG A 99 9.83 10.30 -30.91
CA ARG A 99 10.58 11.38 -30.23
C ARG A 99 10.76 12.61 -31.13
N THR A 100 11.08 12.40 -32.41
CA THR A 100 11.18 13.49 -33.40
C THR A 100 9.86 14.24 -33.54
N ILE A 101 8.75 13.53 -33.73
CA ILE A 101 7.41 14.12 -33.85
C ILE A 101 7.06 14.94 -32.61
N LEU A 102 7.22 14.36 -31.42
CA LEU A 102 6.96 15.07 -30.17
C LEU A 102 7.82 16.34 -30.07
N GLY A 103 9.08 16.28 -30.52
CA GLY A 103 9.95 17.44 -30.51
C GLY A 103 9.59 18.53 -31.52
N ILE A 104 9.03 18.17 -32.68
CA ILE A 104 8.49 19.14 -33.63
C ILE A 104 7.32 19.89 -33.00
N VAL A 105 6.36 19.15 -32.43
CA VAL A 105 5.18 19.72 -31.76
C VAL A 105 5.59 20.66 -30.62
N LEU A 106 6.50 20.21 -29.74
CA LEU A 106 6.96 21.03 -28.61
C LEU A 106 7.62 22.33 -29.05
N ARG A 107 8.48 22.31 -30.08
CA ARG A 107 9.12 23.52 -30.62
C ARG A 107 8.12 24.46 -31.30
N GLU A 108 7.11 23.93 -31.97
CA GLU A 108 6.08 24.77 -32.57
C GLU A 108 5.24 25.46 -31.52
N VAL A 109 4.75 24.72 -30.51
CA VAL A 109 4.01 25.30 -29.38
C VAL A 109 4.86 26.35 -28.67
N GLN A 110 6.14 26.07 -28.40
CA GLN A 110 7.03 27.00 -27.71
C GLN A 110 7.20 28.33 -28.46
N ARG A 111 7.23 28.32 -29.80
CA ARG A 111 7.34 29.56 -30.59
C ARG A 111 6.06 30.38 -30.54
N LYS A 112 4.90 29.73 -30.60
CA LYS A 112 3.58 30.38 -30.63
C LYS A 112 3.03 30.76 -29.25
N ILE A 113 3.66 30.29 -28.17
CA ILE A 113 3.16 30.53 -26.82
C ILE A 113 3.19 32.02 -26.42
N GLY A 114 4.08 32.81 -27.03
CA GLY A 114 4.16 34.26 -26.80
C GLY A 114 2.99 35.01 -27.44
N GLU A 115 2.62 34.63 -28.66
CA GLU A 115 1.52 35.21 -29.44
C GLU A 115 0.15 34.89 -28.80
N ALA A 116 0.00 33.70 -28.22
CA ALA A 116 -1.24 33.23 -27.61
C ALA A 116 -1.56 33.83 -26.21
N ARG A 117 -0.69 34.69 -25.65
CA ARG A 117 -0.86 35.24 -24.29
C ARG A 117 -2.08 36.14 -24.12
N HIS A 118 -2.57 36.75 -25.19
CA HIS A 118 -3.66 37.73 -25.13
C HIS A 118 -5.06 37.08 -25.11
N GLU A 119 -5.21 35.85 -25.63
CA GLU A 119 -6.51 35.18 -25.78
C GLU A 119 -6.71 34.01 -24.81
N ALA A 120 -5.63 33.45 -24.26
CA ALA A 120 -5.71 32.27 -23.40
C ALA A 120 -5.76 32.61 -21.91
N SER A 121 -6.63 31.92 -21.17
CA SER A 121 -6.64 31.98 -19.70
C SER A 121 -5.28 31.60 -19.11
N ALA A 122 -4.85 32.30 -18.06
CA ALA A 122 -3.63 32.01 -17.33
C ALA A 122 -3.55 30.53 -16.88
N ALA A 123 -4.67 29.92 -16.50
CA ALA A 123 -4.74 28.52 -16.13
C ALA A 123 -4.45 27.57 -17.31
N ALA A 124 -4.94 27.90 -18.51
CA ALA A 124 -4.69 27.13 -19.72
C ALA A 124 -3.21 27.18 -20.12
N LEU A 125 -2.60 28.36 -20.03
CA LEU A 125 -1.17 28.57 -20.30
C LEU A 125 -0.28 27.83 -19.29
N SER A 126 -0.61 27.91 -17.99
CA SER A 126 0.12 27.20 -16.93
C SER A 126 0.06 25.68 -17.10
N ASN A 127 -1.12 25.14 -17.41
CA ASN A 127 -1.29 23.72 -17.72
C ASN A 127 -0.50 23.31 -18.98
N LEU A 128 -0.53 24.12 -20.04
CA LEU A 128 0.23 23.88 -21.26
C LEU A 128 1.74 23.83 -20.96
N GLN A 129 2.27 24.81 -20.23
CA GLN A 129 3.68 24.86 -19.83
C GLN A 129 4.07 23.63 -19.00
N THR A 130 3.26 23.25 -18.01
CA THR A 130 3.47 22.04 -17.20
C THR A 130 3.52 20.78 -18.08
N LEU A 131 2.58 20.65 -19.02
CA LEU A 131 2.54 19.51 -19.94
C LEU A 131 3.75 19.50 -20.88
N MET A 132 4.18 20.66 -21.38
CA MET A 132 5.37 20.78 -22.23
C MET A 132 6.63 20.36 -21.49
N GLN A 133 6.82 20.80 -20.24
CA GLN A 133 7.95 20.40 -19.41
C GLN A 133 7.98 18.88 -19.19
N ARG A 134 6.84 18.28 -18.81
CA ARG A 134 6.72 16.83 -18.62
C ARG A 134 6.94 16.06 -19.93
N ALA A 135 6.38 16.53 -21.05
CA ALA A 135 6.55 15.93 -22.36
C ALA A 135 8.00 16.00 -22.86
N GLU A 136 8.71 17.10 -22.59
CA GLU A 136 10.12 17.25 -22.92
C GLU A 136 11.00 16.30 -22.10
N ARG A 137 10.73 16.16 -20.79
CA ARG A 137 11.38 15.14 -19.94
C ARG A 137 11.14 13.72 -20.48
N MET A 138 9.89 13.37 -20.80
CA MET A 138 9.55 12.08 -21.43
C MET A 138 10.25 11.86 -22.79
N ARG A 139 10.43 12.92 -23.59
CA ARG A 139 11.12 12.84 -24.89
C ARG A 139 12.59 12.50 -24.72
N ARG A 140 13.24 13.11 -23.72
CA ARG A 140 14.69 13.00 -23.45
C ARG A 140 15.06 11.73 -22.68
N GLN A 141 14.15 11.19 -21.87
CA GLN A 141 14.46 10.05 -21.00
C GLN A 141 14.93 8.81 -21.78
N ARG A 142 15.97 8.17 -21.26
CA ARG A 142 16.61 6.96 -21.75
C ARG A 142 16.38 5.80 -20.78
N PRO A 143 16.69 4.55 -21.18
CA PRO A 143 16.42 3.38 -20.34
C PRO A 143 17.06 3.42 -18.95
N LYS A 144 18.30 3.92 -18.82
CA LYS A 144 19.11 3.93 -17.59
C LYS A 144 19.03 5.25 -16.80
N ASP A 145 18.19 6.18 -17.23
CA ASP A 145 18.06 7.46 -16.52
C ASP A 145 17.39 7.24 -15.16
N LYS A 146 17.81 8.04 -14.17
CA LYS A 146 17.12 8.15 -12.88
C LYS A 146 15.90 9.06 -13.05
N ASP A 147 14.94 8.95 -12.13
CA ASP A 147 13.75 9.80 -12.08
C ASP A 147 13.01 9.87 -13.43
N LYS A 148 12.59 8.71 -13.93
CA LYS A 148 11.82 8.63 -15.18
C LYS A 148 10.36 8.93 -14.95
N LEU A 149 9.71 9.52 -15.95
CA LEU A 149 8.26 9.69 -15.94
C LEU A 149 7.58 8.45 -16.50
N TYR A 150 6.77 7.81 -15.66
CA TYR A 150 5.96 6.63 -16.01
C TYR A 150 4.51 7.00 -16.38
N ALA A 151 4.04 8.18 -16.00
CA ALA A 151 2.75 8.70 -16.44
C ALA A 151 2.79 10.22 -16.57
N LEU A 152 2.12 10.77 -17.58
CA LEU A 152 2.14 12.22 -17.83
C LEU A 152 1.31 12.99 -16.79
N HIS A 153 0.22 12.37 -16.32
CA HIS A 153 -0.70 12.98 -15.35
C HIS A 153 -0.28 12.76 -13.89
N ALA A 154 0.54 11.75 -13.62
CA ALA A 154 1.01 11.39 -12.28
C ALA A 154 2.55 11.31 -12.26
N PRO A 155 3.25 12.46 -12.17
CA PRO A 155 4.71 12.52 -12.17
C PRO A 155 5.36 11.92 -10.91
N GLU A 156 4.60 11.73 -9.83
CA GLU A 156 4.99 11.11 -8.57
C GLU A 156 5.15 9.59 -8.65
N VAL A 157 4.69 8.96 -9.74
CA VAL A 157 4.73 7.50 -9.90
C VAL A 157 6.16 7.02 -10.10
N GLU A 158 6.55 6.02 -9.33
CA GLU A 158 7.85 5.36 -9.40
C GLU A 158 7.73 3.96 -9.98
N CYS A 159 8.87 3.42 -10.40
CA CYS A 159 9.01 2.02 -10.78
C CYS A 159 9.71 1.27 -9.65
N ILE A 160 8.98 0.41 -8.96
CA ILE A 160 9.48 -0.33 -7.82
C ILE A 160 9.67 -1.79 -8.24
N GLY A 161 10.94 -2.21 -8.24
CA GLY A 161 11.31 -3.60 -8.50
C GLY A 161 10.84 -4.49 -7.37
N LYS A 162 10.11 -5.57 -7.70
CA LYS A 162 9.73 -6.63 -6.78
C LYS A 162 10.38 -7.93 -7.23
N GLY A 163 10.84 -8.75 -6.27
CA GLY A 163 11.40 -10.09 -6.53
C GLY A 163 10.36 -11.13 -6.99
N LYS A 164 9.24 -10.70 -7.59
CA LYS A 164 8.15 -11.58 -8.01
C LYS A 164 8.40 -12.07 -9.44
N ALA A 165 8.33 -13.38 -9.66
CA ALA A 165 8.60 -14.00 -10.96
C ALA A 165 7.69 -13.49 -12.11
N ARG A 166 6.39 -13.27 -11.84
CA ARG A 166 5.42 -12.88 -12.89
C ARG A 166 5.29 -11.37 -13.11
N LYS A 167 5.50 -10.57 -12.06
CA LYS A 167 5.35 -9.10 -12.09
C LYS A 167 6.58 -8.46 -11.43
N PRO A 168 7.69 -8.31 -12.17
CA PRO A 168 8.95 -7.85 -11.60
C PRO A 168 8.94 -6.35 -11.25
N TYR A 169 7.99 -5.58 -11.79
CA TYR A 169 7.87 -4.14 -11.52
C TYR A 169 6.42 -3.77 -11.17
N GLU A 170 6.27 -2.98 -10.12
CA GLU A 170 5.02 -2.32 -9.74
C GLU A 170 5.20 -0.80 -9.94
N PHE A 171 4.17 -0.12 -10.45
CA PHE A 171 4.25 1.32 -10.77
C PHE A 171 3.33 2.12 -9.86
N GLY A 172 3.90 2.86 -8.92
CA GLY A 172 3.13 3.58 -7.92
C GLY A 172 4.02 4.23 -6.89
N VAL A 173 3.51 4.29 -5.66
CA VAL A 173 4.22 4.88 -4.51
C VAL A 173 4.42 3.81 -3.46
N LYS A 174 5.56 3.86 -2.77
CA LYS A 174 5.85 2.94 -1.66
C LYS A 174 4.97 3.30 -0.48
N VAL A 175 4.39 2.30 0.19
CA VAL A 175 3.56 2.49 1.37
C VAL A 175 4.10 1.62 2.50
N GLY A 176 4.40 2.24 3.64
CA GLY A 176 4.65 1.54 4.90
C GLY A 176 3.32 1.18 5.55
N VAL A 177 3.19 -0.07 5.98
CA VAL A 177 2.00 -0.58 6.69
C VAL A 177 2.46 -1.08 8.05
N ALA A 178 1.76 -0.66 9.10
CA ALA A 178 1.97 -1.12 10.46
C ALA A 178 0.72 -1.86 10.96
N VAL A 179 0.90 -3.07 11.47
CA VAL A 179 -0.17 -3.89 12.08
C VAL A 179 0.21 -4.31 13.48
N THR A 180 -0.77 -4.44 14.38
CA THR A 180 -0.55 -5.03 15.70
C THR A 180 -0.06 -6.47 15.55
N HIS A 181 0.93 -6.86 16.35
CA HIS A 181 1.59 -8.17 16.21
C HIS A 181 0.66 -9.36 16.46
N ARG A 182 -0.31 -9.19 17.38
CA ARG A 182 -1.21 -10.26 17.82
C ARG A 182 -2.46 -10.33 16.95
N GLN A 183 -3.23 -9.24 16.87
CA GLN A 183 -4.55 -9.27 16.24
C GLN A 183 -4.60 -8.79 14.78
N GLY A 184 -3.52 -8.18 14.27
CA GLY A 184 -3.44 -7.74 12.88
C GLY A 184 -4.25 -6.49 12.56
N LEU A 185 -4.73 -5.75 13.58
CA LEU A 185 -5.33 -4.42 13.40
C LEU A 185 -4.29 -3.46 12.78
N MET A 186 -4.67 -2.70 11.74
CA MET A 186 -3.78 -1.68 11.17
C MET A 186 -3.72 -0.47 12.08
N VAL A 187 -2.50 -0.05 12.39
CA VAL A 187 -2.19 1.08 13.28
C VAL A 187 -1.31 2.12 12.60
N GLY A 188 -1.10 1.97 11.30
CA GLY A 188 -0.42 2.96 10.47
C GLY A 188 -0.40 2.55 9.01
N ALA A 189 -0.55 3.53 8.13
CA ALA A 189 -0.42 3.41 6.69
C ALA A 189 0.09 4.74 6.14
N ARG A 190 1.32 4.77 5.64
CA ARG A 190 1.98 6.00 5.19
C ARG A 190 2.61 5.80 3.82
N SER A 191 2.30 6.69 2.88
CA SER A 191 2.94 6.70 1.56
C SER A 191 4.25 7.48 1.59
N PHE A 192 5.24 7.01 0.83
CA PHE A 192 6.56 7.61 0.73
C PHE A 192 6.95 7.84 -0.73
N THR A 193 7.16 9.10 -1.08
CA THR A 193 7.65 9.53 -2.41
C THR A 193 9.17 9.56 -2.48
N GLY A 194 9.74 9.46 -3.66
CA GLY A 194 11.17 9.40 -3.95
C GLY A 194 11.80 8.00 -3.96
N ASN A 195 11.01 6.92 -3.93
CA ASN A 195 11.44 5.52 -3.75
C ASN A 195 12.56 5.36 -2.70
N PRO A 196 12.36 5.85 -1.46
CA PRO A 196 13.39 5.80 -0.43
C PRO A 196 13.72 4.35 -0.04
N TYR A 197 14.92 4.14 0.50
CA TYR A 197 15.32 2.86 1.09
C TYR A 197 14.42 2.53 2.30
N ASP A 198 14.02 1.27 2.41
CA ASP A 198 13.01 0.83 3.39
C ASP A 198 13.39 1.18 4.84
N GLY A 199 14.67 1.06 5.21
CA GLY A 199 15.15 1.45 6.53
C GLY A 199 14.86 2.92 6.90
N HIS A 200 14.92 3.84 5.93
CA HIS A 200 14.67 5.26 6.19
C HIS A 200 13.19 5.57 6.46
N LEU A 201 12.30 4.63 6.18
CA LEU A 201 10.85 4.80 6.36
C LEU A 201 10.40 4.52 7.79
N LEU A 202 11.19 3.75 8.54
CA LEU A 202 10.74 3.20 9.82
C LEU A 202 10.42 4.31 10.82
N ALA A 203 11.28 5.33 10.93
CA ALA A 203 11.09 6.41 11.90
C ALA A 203 9.77 7.15 11.67
N GLU A 204 9.49 7.55 10.42
CA GLU A 204 8.23 8.20 10.06
C GLU A 204 7.01 7.29 10.24
N GLN A 205 7.14 6.00 9.91
CA GLN A 205 6.06 5.02 10.13
C GLN A 205 5.75 4.87 11.61
N LEU A 206 6.78 4.75 12.46
CA LEU A 206 6.61 4.61 13.91
C LEU A 206 6.09 5.91 14.54
N GLN A 207 6.44 7.07 14.01
CA GLN A 207 5.86 8.35 14.42
C GLN A 207 4.34 8.36 14.15
N GLN A 208 3.89 7.94 12.97
CA GLN A 208 2.47 7.83 12.67
C GLN A 208 1.76 6.87 13.63
N VAL A 209 2.35 5.70 13.90
CA VAL A 209 1.80 4.73 14.87
C VAL A 209 1.65 5.38 16.26
N ARG A 210 2.67 6.10 16.73
CA ARG A 210 2.63 6.77 18.05
C ARG A 210 1.48 7.78 18.13
N ILE A 211 1.30 8.60 17.10
CA ILE A 211 0.21 9.59 17.04
C ILE A 211 -1.15 8.89 17.05
N LEU A 212 -1.33 7.86 16.22
CA LEU A 212 -2.60 7.15 16.11
C LEU A 212 -2.99 6.34 17.35
N THR A 213 -2.02 6.02 18.23
CA THR A 213 -2.27 5.24 19.45
C THR A 213 -2.06 6.02 20.74
N GLU A 214 -1.86 7.35 20.67
CA GLU A 214 -1.48 8.16 21.84
C GLU A 214 -2.51 8.09 22.98
N ASP A 215 -3.80 8.13 22.64
CA ASP A 215 -4.91 8.11 23.60
C ASP A 215 -5.15 6.74 24.25
N THR A 216 -4.49 5.68 23.77
CA THR A 216 -4.72 4.33 24.30
C THR A 216 -3.92 4.06 25.58
N GLY A 217 -3.02 4.95 25.97
CA GLY A 217 -2.15 4.82 27.15
C GLY A 217 -1.01 3.80 26.99
N ALA A 218 -0.87 3.17 25.82
CA ALA A 218 0.18 2.19 25.54
C ALA A 218 1.34 2.82 24.75
N ARG A 219 2.57 2.56 25.20
CA ARG A 219 3.78 3.05 24.52
C ARG A 219 4.35 1.96 23.62
N LEU A 220 4.62 2.29 22.37
CA LEU A 220 5.32 1.40 21.44
C LEU A 220 6.71 1.04 21.98
N LYS A 221 6.98 -0.25 22.19
CA LYS A 221 8.24 -0.77 22.73
C LYS A 221 9.02 -1.60 21.71
N GLN A 222 8.33 -2.38 20.87
CA GLN A 222 8.97 -3.29 19.93
C GLN A 222 8.36 -3.19 18.53
N VAL A 223 9.20 -3.35 17.52
CA VAL A 223 8.79 -3.47 16.12
C VAL A 223 9.43 -4.71 15.51
N VAL A 224 8.62 -5.53 14.85
CA VAL A 224 9.08 -6.70 14.09
C VAL A 224 9.07 -6.36 12.61
N VAL A 225 10.21 -6.49 11.95
CA VAL A 225 10.42 -5.99 10.58
C VAL A 225 11.21 -6.96 9.72
N ASP A 226 11.16 -6.74 8.41
CA ASP A 226 11.98 -7.44 7.44
C ASP A 226 13.46 -7.08 7.54
N LEU A 227 14.32 -7.89 6.90
CA LEU A 227 15.76 -7.67 6.90
C LEU A 227 16.17 -6.33 6.25
N GLY A 228 15.34 -5.79 5.35
CA GLY A 228 15.56 -4.49 4.70
C GLY A 228 15.61 -3.30 5.68
N PHE A 229 15.09 -3.45 6.89
CA PHE A 229 15.12 -2.41 7.92
C PHE A 229 16.35 -2.51 8.85
N ARG A 230 17.37 -3.27 8.48
CA ARG A 230 18.60 -3.39 9.29
C ARG A 230 19.36 -2.06 9.38
N GLY A 231 20.00 -1.81 10.53
CA GLY A 231 20.95 -0.70 10.71
C GLY A 231 20.31 0.66 11.00
N VAL A 232 19.04 0.70 11.40
CA VAL A 232 18.30 1.95 11.66
C VAL A 232 17.94 2.16 13.13
N ASP A 233 18.52 1.36 14.02
CA ASP A 233 18.34 1.44 15.47
C ASP A 233 18.63 2.85 16.02
N ALA A 234 19.73 3.47 15.56
CA ALA A 234 20.11 4.82 15.99
C ALA A 234 19.05 5.89 15.64
N HIS A 235 18.32 5.70 14.54
CA HIS A 235 17.25 6.60 14.10
C HIS A 235 15.91 6.35 14.81
N ASN A 236 15.80 5.27 15.60
CA ASN A 236 14.56 4.85 16.26
C ASN A 236 14.79 4.61 17.77
N PRO A 237 15.21 5.64 18.53
CA PRO A 237 15.52 5.47 19.94
C PRO A 237 14.28 5.05 20.74
N GLY A 238 14.51 4.16 21.72
CA GLY A 238 13.47 3.67 22.63
C GLY A 238 12.52 2.61 22.04
N VAL A 239 12.77 2.13 20.81
CA VAL A 239 12.02 1.01 20.21
C VAL A 239 12.97 -0.12 19.86
N GLN A 240 12.70 -1.32 20.35
CA GLN A 240 13.48 -2.51 20.01
C GLN A 240 13.10 -3.02 18.60
N ILE A 241 14.02 -2.91 17.65
CA ILE A 241 13.85 -3.43 16.29
C ILE A 241 14.27 -4.90 16.23
N ILE A 242 13.31 -5.76 15.88
CA ILE A 242 13.47 -7.22 15.78
C ILE A 242 13.42 -7.61 14.29
N HIS A 243 14.50 -8.18 13.79
CA HIS A 243 14.61 -8.68 12.42
C HIS A 243 15.57 -9.87 12.35
N ARG A 244 15.56 -10.59 11.21
CA ARG A 244 16.37 -11.82 11.01
C ARG A 244 17.89 -11.62 11.19
N GLY A 245 18.40 -10.41 10.99
CA GLY A 245 19.83 -10.10 11.17
C GLY A 245 20.31 -10.21 12.62
N LYS A 246 19.39 -10.13 13.60
CA LYS A 246 19.70 -10.26 15.03
C LYS A 246 19.44 -11.66 15.58
N PHE A 247 19.14 -12.65 14.74
CA PHE A 247 18.60 -13.95 15.18
C PHE A 247 19.40 -14.61 16.32
N LYS A 248 20.74 -14.53 16.29
CA LYS A 248 21.62 -15.09 17.32
C LYS A 248 21.47 -14.42 18.69
N SER A 249 21.14 -13.13 18.74
CA SER A 249 20.94 -12.38 19.99
C SER A 249 19.48 -12.33 20.46
N LEU A 250 18.55 -12.93 19.71
CA LEU A 250 17.13 -12.97 20.08
C LEU A 250 16.83 -14.10 21.08
N THR A 251 16.04 -13.75 22.09
CA THR A 251 15.39 -14.72 23.00
C THR A 251 14.43 -15.64 22.24
N ALA A 252 14.09 -16.81 22.82
CA ALA A 252 13.13 -17.74 22.21
C ALA A 252 11.77 -17.06 21.90
N LEU A 253 11.30 -16.20 22.80
CA LEU A 253 10.07 -15.44 22.63
C LEU A 253 10.15 -14.45 21.46
N GLN A 254 11.25 -13.72 21.31
CA GLN A 254 11.45 -12.81 20.18
C GLN A 254 11.58 -13.56 18.84
N ARG A 255 12.15 -14.77 18.83
CA ARG A 255 12.18 -15.62 17.64
C ARG A 255 10.76 -16.04 17.22
N HIS A 256 9.90 -16.38 18.18
CA HIS A 256 8.48 -16.64 17.89
C HIS A 256 7.78 -15.39 17.34
N TRP A 257 8.06 -14.21 17.89
CA TRP A 257 7.51 -12.96 17.34
C TRP A 257 7.96 -12.70 15.90
N LEU A 258 9.24 -12.95 15.61
CA LEU A 258 9.81 -12.83 14.27
C LEU A 258 9.17 -13.82 13.30
N ALA A 259 8.91 -15.06 13.71
CA ALA A 259 8.20 -16.04 12.88
C ALA A 259 6.79 -15.57 12.50
N ARG A 260 6.06 -14.98 13.46
CA ARG A 260 4.70 -14.44 13.25
C ARG A 260 4.66 -13.20 12.35
N ARG A 261 5.80 -12.56 12.03
CA ARG A 261 5.87 -11.41 11.11
C ARG A 261 5.15 -11.68 9.79
N GLN A 262 5.20 -12.92 9.29
CA GLN A 262 4.51 -13.34 8.06
C GLN A 262 2.99 -13.06 8.06
N ALA A 263 2.35 -12.85 9.22
CA ALA A 263 0.96 -12.46 9.32
C ALA A 263 0.64 -11.09 8.66
N VAL A 264 1.66 -10.25 8.43
CA VAL A 264 1.49 -8.99 7.68
C VAL A 264 1.21 -9.23 6.20
N GLU A 265 1.64 -10.36 5.63
CA GLU A 265 1.46 -10.66 4.20
C GLU A 265 -0.03 -10.86 3.85
N PRO A 266 -0.83 -11.68 4.59
CA PRO A 266 -2.28 -11.69 4.44
C PRO A 266 -2.93 -10.33 4.68
N ALA A 267 -2.46 -9.54 5.65
CA ALA A 267 -3.01 -8.21 5.91
C ALA A 267 -2.82 -7.27 4.72
N ILE A 268 -1.62 -7.25 4.12
CA ILE A 268 -1.33 -6.52 2.88
C ILE A 268 -2.13 -7.08 1.70
N GLY A 269 -2.32 -8.40 1.63
CA GLY A 269 -3.15 -9.05 0.61
C GLY A 269 -4.59 -8.53 0.62
N HIS A 270 -5.22 -8.55 1.80
CA HIS A 270 -6.55 -7.97 2.01
C HIS A 270 -6.55 -6.44 1.81
N LEU A 271 -5.51 -5.73 2.21
CA LEU A 271 -5.41 -4.28 1.96
C LEU A 271 -5.49 -3.96 0.46
N LYS A 272 -4.81 -4.76 -0.38
CA LYS A 272 -4.82 -4.62 -1.83
C LYS A 272 -6.14 -5.05 -2.47
N GLN A 273 -6.58 -6.28 -2.21
CA GLN A 273 -7.71 -6.91 -2.93
C GLN A 273 -9.07 -6.43 -2.40
N ASP A 274 -9.22 -6.33 -1.08
CA ASP A 274 -10.50 -6.06 -0.44
C ASP A 274 -10.75 -4.58 -0.19
N ASN A 275 -9.68 -3.79 -0.05
CA ASN A 275 -9.76 -2.41 0.42
C ASN A 275 -9.16 -1.40 -0.57
N GLY A 276 -8.91 -1.82 -1.81
CA GLY A 276 -8.63 -0.92 -2.94
C GLY A 276 -7.17 -0.48 -3.10
N MET A 277 -6.23 -0.90 -2.25
CA MET A 277 -4.82 -0.47 -2.34
C MET A 277 -4.11 -0.96 -3.63
N GLU A 278 -4.71 -1.89 -4.37
CA GLU A 278 -4.18 -2.32 -5.68
C GLU A 278 -4.11 -1.17 -6.69
N ARG A 279 -4.99 -0.17 -6.63
CA ARG A 279 -4.99 0.94 -7.60
C ARG A 279 -5.51 2.25 -7.03
N CYS A 280 -4.62 3.23 -6.87
CA CYS A 280 -4.95 4.59 -6.44
C CYS A 280 -5.38 5.49 -7.61
N TRP A 281 -6.58 6.05 -7.50
CA TRP A 281 -7.16 6.97 -8.48
C TRP A 281 -7.04 8.44 -8.08
N LEU A 282 -6.62 8.73 -6.84
CA LEU A 282 -6.49 10.09 -6.33
C LEU A 282 -5.27 10.78 -6.93
N GLN A 283 -5.33 12.10 -7.11
CA GLN A 283 -4.30 12.86 -7.82
C GLN A 283 -3.16 13.29 -6.89
N GLY A 284 -1.92 13.18 -7.39
CA GLY A 284 -0.74 13.68 -6.71
C GLY A 284 -0.34 12.87 -5.48
N ALA A 285 0.79 13.26 -4.89
CA ALA A 285 1.35 12.63 -3.68
C ALA A 285 0.38 12.72 -2.49
N THR A 286 -0.33 13.84 -2.33
CA THR A 286 -1.38 13.98 -1.31
C THR A 286 -2.50 12.97 -1.53
N GLY A 287 -2.96 12.78 -2.76
CA GLY A 287 -3.94 11.76 -3.09
C GLY A 287 -3.45 10.36 -2.77
N ASP A 288 -2.18 10.05 -3.05
CA ASP A 288 -1.59 8.75 -2.71
C ASP A 288 -1.54 8.51 -1.19
N ALA A 289 -1.21 9.53 -0.40
CA ALA A 289 -1.21 9.47 1.06
C ALA A 289 -2.62 9.25 1.63
N LEU A 290 -3.59 10.03 1.16
CA LEU A 290 -4.99 9.91 1.58
C LEU A 290 -5.55 8.53 1.26
N HIS A 291 -5.26 8.01 0.06
CA HIS A 291 -5.70 6.70 -0.36
C HIS A 291 -5.14 5.58 0.53
N ALA A 292 -3.86 5.65 0.90
CA ALA A 292 -3.23 4.65 1.76
C ALA A 292 -3.92 4.55 3.14
N VAL A 293 -4.21 5.71 3.75
CA VAL A 293 -4.91 5.80 5.04
C VAL A 293 -6.35 5.29 4.92
N LEU A 294 -7.06 5.64 3.85
CA LEU A 294 -8.42 5.19 3.57
C LEU A 294 -8.51 3.67 3.40
N CYS A 295 -7.58 3.07 2.66
CA CYS A 295 -7.52 1.62 2.51
C CYS A 295 -7.32 0.93 3.87
N ALA A 296 -6.45 1.48 4.72
CA ALA A 296 -6.20 0.95 6.06
C ALA A 296 -7.43 1.08 6.99
N ALA A 297 -8.13 2.21 6.93
CA ALA A 297 -9.39 2.38 7.65
C ALA A 297 -10.45 1.39 7.17
N GLY A 298 -10.59 1.18 5.85
CA GLY A 298 -11.48 0.18 5.27
C GLY A 298 -11.16 -1.24 5.73
N TYR A 299 -9.86 -1.59 5.78
CA TYR A 299 -9.40 -2.85 6.34
C TYR A 299 -9.84 -3.00 7.81
N ASN A 300 -9.61 -1.97 8.62
CA ASN A 300 -9.99 -1.99 10.03
C ASN A 300 -11.51 -2.09 10.23
N ILE A 301 -12.33 -1.44 9.40
CA ILE A 301 -13.79 -1.57 9.48
C ILE A 301 -14.21 -3.02 9.24
N ARG A 302 -13.70 -3.67 8.18
CA ARG A 302 -13.98 -5.10 7.94
C ARG A 302 -13.46 -5.99 9.08
N TRP A 303 -12.29 -5.65 9.63
CA TRP A 303 -11.71 -6.34 10.77
C TRP A 303 -12.60 -6.22 12.02
N LEU A 304 -13.09 -5.02 12.32
CA LEU A 304 -14.00 -4.72 13.43
C LEU A 304 -15.33 -5.46 13.28
N LEU A 305 -15.91 -5.50 12.08
CA LEU A 305 -17.15 -6.25 11.83
C LEU A 305 -16.97 -7.75 12.16
N ARG A 306 -15.83 -8.34 11.77
CA ARG A 306 -15.49 -9.73 12.16
C ARG A 306 -15.30 -9.87 13.67
N ALA A 307 -14.67 -8.86 14.30
CA ALA A 307 -14.48 -8.87 15.75
C ALA A 307 -15.82 -8.77 16.51
N ILE A 308 -16.75 -7.94 16.06
CA ILE A 308 -18.10 -7.82 16.62
C ILE A 308 -18.83 -9.16 16.53
N VAL A 309 -18.84 -9.81 15.36
CA VAL A 309 -19.45 -11.14 15.19
C VAL A 309 -18.80 -12.16 16.13
N ARG A 310 -17.47 -12.17 16.23
CA ARG A 310 -16.74 -13.08 17.14
C ARG A 310 -17.10 -12.83 18.61
N LEU A 311 -17.19 -11.57 19.03
CA LEU A 311 -17.55 -11.21 20.40
C LEU A 311 -19.01 -11.53 20.72
N ALA A 312 -19.93 -11.28 19.78
CA ALA A 312 -21.34 -11.62 19.90
C ALA A 312 -21.57 -13.13 19.97
N LEU A 313 -20.93 -13.90 19.08
CA LEU A 313 -20.98 -15.37 19.12
C LEU A 313 -20.36 -15.92 20.41
N GLY A 314 -19.24 -15.37 20.87
CA GLY A 314 -18.65 -15.73 22.16
C GLY A 314 -19.62 -15.46 23.32
N GLY A 315 -20.31 -14.32 23.29
CA GLY A 315 -21.33 -13.97 24.27
C GLY A 315 -22.59 -14.84 24.24
N LEU A 316 -22.89 -15.53 23.14
CA LEU A 316 -24.06 -16.42 23.01
C LEU A 316 -23.70 -17.89 23.24
N VAL A 317 -22.62 -18.37 22.63
CA VAL A 317 -22.22 -19.79 22.67
C VAL A 317 -21.64 -20.18 24.02
N VAL A 318 -20.86 -19.31 24.68
CA VAL A 318 -20.27 -19.60 25.99
C VAL A 318 -21.33 -19.82 27.08
N PRO A 319 -22.35 -18.95 27.27
CA PRO A 319 -23.38 -19.21 28.27
C PRO A 319 -24.29 -20.38 27.91
N LEU A 320 -24.59 -20.61 26.63
CA LEU A 320 -25.34 -21.80 26.19
C LEU A 320 -24.59 -23.10 26.51
N PHE A 321 -23.28 -23.14 26.25
CA PHE A 321 -22.44 -24.27 26.60
C PHE A 321 -22.32 -24.45 28.12
N ALA A 322 -22.13 -23.37 28.87
CA ALA A 322 -22.09 -23.42 30.33
C ALA A 322 -23.42 -23.91 30.93
N ALA A 323 -24.55 -23.46 30.39
CA ALA A 323 -25.89 -23.93 30.77
C ALA A 323 -26.08 -25.41 30.44
N LEU A 324 -25.62 -25.87 29.28
CA LEU A 324 -25.65 -27.29 28.90
C LEU A 324 -24.79 -28.15 29.83
N VAL A 325 -23.57 -27.71 30.16
CA VAL A 325 -22.69 -28.41 31.10
C VAL A 325 -23.32 -28.47 32.50
N MET A 326 -23.92 -27.37 32.97
CA MET A 326 -24.67 -27.36 34.24
C MET A 326 -25.88 -28.30 34.20
N LEU A 327 -26.64 -28.31 33.11
CA LEU A 327 -27.78 -29.20 32.94
C LEU A 327 -27.35 -30.68 32.94
N LEU A 328 -26.26 -31.01 32.25
CA LEU A 328 -25.68 -32.36 32.25
C LEU A 328 -25.19 -32.77 33.65
N HIS A 329 -24.58 -31.86 34.41
CA HIS A 329 -24.19 -32.11 35.80
C HIS A 329 -25.42 -32.33 36.69
N LEU A 330 -26.47 -31.52 36.56
CA LEU A 330 -27.70 -31.68 37.31
C LEU A 330 -28.41 -33.00 36.99
N LEU A 331 -28.45 -33.40 35.72
CA LEU A 331 -29.01 -34.69 35.28
C LEU A 331 -28.19 -35.87 35.81
N ALA A 332 -26.86 -35.78 35.83
CA ALA A 332 -25.99 -36.80 36.41
C ALA A 332 -26.19 -36.96 37.93
N VAL A 333 -26.41 -35.84 38.64
CA VAL A 333 -26.72 -35.86 40.09
C VAL A 333 -28.12 -36.42 40.35
N ALA A 334 -29.11 -36.04 39.53
CA ALA A 334 -30.49 -36.51 39.65
C ALA A 334 -30.67 -38.00 39.30
N SER A 335 -29.81 -38.55 38.41
CA SER A 335 -29.84 -39.96 38.03
C SER A 335 -29.13 -40.89 39.04
N GLY A 336 -28.60 -40.36 40.15
CA GLY A 336 -28.14 -41.18 41.28
C GLY A 336 -26.94 -42.08 40.97
N VAL A 337 -26.15 -41.79 39.94
CA VAL A 337 -24.92 -42.53 39.62
C VAL A 337 -23.80 -42.07 40.56
N GLY A 338 -23.93 -42.36 41.85
CA GLY A 338 -22.97 -41.90 42.83
C GLY A 338 -23.39 -42.09 44.28
N LYS A 339 -23.76 -43.32 44.69
CA LYS A 339 -23.45 -43.88 46.02
C LYS A 339 -24.07 -45.27 46.24
N ALA A 340 -23.25 -46.32 46.11
CA ALA A 340 -23.33 -47.58 46.86
C ALA A 340 -21.98 -48.29 46.64
N ARG A 341 -21.16 -48.71 47.61
CA ARG A 341 -21.31 -49.03 49.03
C ARG A 341 -19.98 -48.72 49.73
N ALA A 342 -20.03 -48.06 50.88
CA ALA A 342 -19.03 -48.21 51.93
C ALA A 342 -19.79 -48.64 53.18
N PHE A 343 -19.59 -49.88 53.62
CA PHE A 343 -20.01 -50.33 54.95
C PHE A 343 -18.81 -50.99 55.63
N ARG A 344 -18.58 -50.56 56.88
CA ARG A 344 -17.43 -50.78 57.75
C ARG A 344 -17.45 -52.18 58.40
N ALA A 345 -16.23 -52.69 58.60
CA ALA A 345 -15.66 -53.30 59.82
C ALA A 345 -16.26 -54.58 60.44
N GLY A 346 -15.37 -55.56 60.65
CA GLY A 346 -15.15 -56.14 61.99
C GLY A 346 -15.33 -57.66 62.18
N CYS A 347 -14.19 -58.34 62.43
CA CYS A 347 -13.99 -59.53 63.28
C CYS A 347 -14.48 -60.95 62.90
N ALA A 348 -13.48 -61.85 62.87
CA ALA A 348 -13.36 -63.15 63.55
C ALA A 348 -13.66 -64.49 62.84
N ALA A 349 -12.70 -65.42 63.02
CA ALA A 349 -12.68 -66.89 62.83
C ALA A 349 -12.79 -67.39 61.37
N LEU A 350 -11.93 -68.25 60.83
CA LEU A 350 -11.13 -69.37 61.37
C LEU A 350 -9.77 -69.47 60.64
#